data_AF-A0A5S3XLK5-F1
#
_entry.id   AF-A0A5S3XLK5-F1
#
_cell.length_a   1.000
_cell.length_b   1.000
_cell.length_c   1.000
_cell.angle_alpha   90.00
_cell.angle_beta   90.00
_cell.angle_gamma   90.00
#
_symmetry.space_group_name_H-M   'P 1'
#
loop_
_entity.id
_entity.type
_entity.pdbx_description
1 polymer ?
#
loop_
_entity_poly.entity_id
_entity_poly.type
_entity_poly.pdbx_seq_one_letter_code
_entity_poly.pdbx_strand_id
1 'polypeptide(L)'
;MKLFANVFLLVSIPLAAENIDNKLQEAKDYLTVDPAQSLQLLSTITEMKTLTVPQQITKHIITMRASVPTGKTTLLIDSIDAAFHHYQHPIFIENLTTITSALGIWLRKNNYLDDAQISFECSYRNAKNDRHKLILTNSLALLARQLDDLDKAKTLYTTAKKLARASQQKNVLAIIENNQGMIALEEGKVTLAEQHFRKALIGYQNLDKRSGQISAGLNLLFIFLIQEEQVNFERLYEPTYNLTNAFSNETKKALLFWLNMRFLQLQGKQITKSDYQQLKINYQKIKDKKLKALVNEHLAPKLLFIDIDIEKPTILKFNRDWFKYVKLCNW
;
A
#
# COMPACT_ATOMS: atom_id res chain seq x y z
N MET A 1 18.26 -15.93 -77.04
CA MET A 1 16.92 -15.42 -76.66
C MET A 1 16.85 -15.37 -75.14
N LYS A 2 16.38 -14.26 -74.60
CA LYS A 2 16.76 -13.67 -73.30
C LYS A 2 16.39 -14.50 -72.06
N LEU A 3 17.33 -14.55 -71.10
CA LEU A 3 17.07 -14.79 -69.67
C LEU A 3 16.09 -13.73 -69.13
N PHE A 4 15.13 -14.15 -68.32
CA PHE A 4 14.49 -13.26 -67.34
C PHE A 4 14.55 -13.92 -65.96
N ALA A 5 15.42 -13.34 -65.12
CA ALA A 5 15.47 -13.57 -63.70
C ALA A 5 14.24 -12.92 -63.05
N ASN A 6 13.43 -13.71 -62.35
CA ASN A 6 12.39 -13.18 -61.46
C ASN A 6 13.08 -12.66 -60.20
N VAL A 7 13.29 -11.35 -60.14
CA VAL A 7 13.73 -10.63 -58.95
C VAL A 7 12.55 -10.55 -57.98
N PHE A 8 12.79 -11.05 -56.77
CA PHE A 8 11.95 -10.92 -55.59
C PHE A 8 11.69 -9.44 -55.25
N LEU A 9 10.43 -9.05 -55.12
CA LEU A 9 10.00 -7.92 -54.31
C LEU A 9 9.37 -8.50 -53.03
N LEU A 10 10.23 -8.81 -52.05
CA LEU A 10 9.79 -8.89 -50.66
C LEU A 10 9.41 -7.48 -50.25
N VAL A 11 8.11 -7.19 -50.34
CA VAL A 11 7.53 -6.04 -49.65
C VAL A 11 7.71 -6.33 -48.16
N SER A 12 8.72 -5.72 -47.57
CA SER A 12 8.85 -5.60 -46.12
C SER A 12 7.63 -4.81 -45.63
N ILE A 13 6.63 -5.54 -45.13
CA ILE A 13 5.55 -4.95 -44.34
C ILE A 13 6.24 -4.27 -43.15
N PRO A 14 6.09 -2.95 -42.94
CA PRO A 14 6.65 -2.31 -41.76
C PRO A 14 6.05 -2.97 -40.53
N LEU A 15 6.89 -3.40 -39.59
CA LEU A 15 6.45 -3.80 -38.26
C LEU A 15 5.53 -2.69 -37.73
N ALA A 16 4.28 -3.07 -37.48
CA ALA A 16 3.13 -2.21 -37.42
C ALA A 16 3.26 -1.05 -36.42
N ALA A 17 2.62 0.07 -36.75
CA ALA A 17 2.14 1.02 -35.75
C ALA A 17 1.22 0.26 -34.79
N GLU A 18 1.77 -0.17 -33.66
CA GLU A 18 1.05 -0.92 -32.65
C GLU A 18 -0.11 -0.05 -32.13
N ASN A 19 -1.34 -0.55 -32.26
CA ASN A 19 -2.54 0.18 -31.88
C ASN A 19 -2.46 0.59 -30.40
N ILE A 20 -2.60 1.88 -30.11
CA ILE A 20 -2.57 2.43 -28.75
C ILE A 20 -3.58 1.71 -27.84
N ASP A 21 -4.75 1.35 -28.36
CA ASP A 21 -5.77 0.66 -27.57
C ASP A 21 -5.29 -0.73 -27.13
N ASN A 22 -4.54 -1.43 -27.99
CA ASN A 22 -3.93 -2.71 -27.64
C ASN A 22 -2.88 -2.54 -26.53
N LYS A 23 -2.03 -1.51 -26.60
CA LYS A 23 -1.05 -1.21 -25.55
C LYS A 23 -1.70 -0.86 -24.21
N LEU A 24 -2.76 -0.05 -24.24
CA LEU A 24 -3.50 0.30 -23.03
C LEU A 24 -4.18 -0.93 -22.44
N GLN A 25 -4.75 -1.80 -23.27
CA GLN A 25 -5.37 -3.03 -22.83
C GLN A 25 -4.34 -4.00 -22.25
N GLU A 26 -3.20 -4.21 -22.89
CA GLU A 26 -2.10 -5.02 -22.37
C GLU A 26 -1.61 -4.49 -21.01
N ALA A 27 -1.35 -3.18 -20.92
CA ALA A 27 -0.94 -2.56 -19.66
C ALA A 27 -2.00 -2.74 -18.55
N LYS A 28 -3.29 -2.74 -18.90
CA LYS A 28 -4.40 -2.98 -17.97
C LYS A 28 -4.43 -4.43 -17.49
N ASP A 29 -4.13 -5.40 -18.34
CA ASP A 29 -4.12 -6.83 -18.00
C ASP A 29 -3.00 -7.18 -17.00
N TYR A 30 -1.86 -6.48 -17.10
CA TYR A 30 -0.78 -6.63 -16.12
C TYR A 30 -1.08 -6.07 -14.73
N LEU A 31 -2.13 -5.26 -14.53
CA LEU A 31 -2.39 -4.56 -13.26
C LEU A 31 -2.54 -5.46 -12.04
N THR A 32 -2.94 -6.73 -12.21
CA THR A 32 -3.10 -7.66 -11.10
C THR A 32 -1.90 -8.56 -10.85
N VAL A 33 -1.11 -8.82 -11.90
CA VAL A 33 -0.02 -9.80 -11.87
C VAL A 33 1.35 -9.14 -11.78
N ASP A 34 1.59 -8.09 -12.56
CA ASP A 34 2.84 -7.30 -12.54
C ASP A 34 2.55 -5.82 -12.85
N PRO A 35 2.15 -5.04 -11.82
CA PRO A 35 1.90 -3.62 -12.00
C PRO A 35 3.14 -2.82 -12.45
N ALA A 36 4.37 -3.33 -12.25
CA ALA A 36 5.57 -2.64 -12.73
C ALA A 36 5.68 -2.74 -14.26
N GLN A 37 5.34 -3.91 -14.82
CA GLN A 37 5.23 -4.10 -16.27
C GLN A 37 4.17 -3.17 -16.89
N SER A 38 3.03 -2.97 -16.22
CA SER A 38 2.04 -1.97 -16.66
C SER A 38 2.68 -0.60 -16.83
N LEU A 39 3.49 -0.14 -15.86
CA LEU A 39 4.15 1.17 -15.95
C LEU A 39 5.20 1.22 -17.07
N GLN A 40 5.94 0.13 -17.27
CA GLN A 40 6.91 0.05 -18.36
C GLN A 40 6.22 0.17 -19.72
N LEU A 41 5.15 -0.58 -19.97
CA LEU A 41 4.36 -0.48 -21.20
C LEU A 41 3.84 0.94 -21.44
N LEU A 42 3.24 1.57 -20.42
CA LEU A 42 2.70 2.93 -20.54
C LEU A 42 3.77 4.00 -20.79
N SER A 43 5.02 3.78 -20.37
CA SER A 43 6.14 4.70 -20.61
C SER A 43 6.54 4.76 -22.09
N THR A 44 6.20 3.74 -22.89
CA THR A 44 6.45 3.73 -24.35
C THR A 44 5.49 4.65 -25.11
N ILE A 45 4.38 5.07 -24.48
CA ILE A 45 3.41 6.00 -25.06
C ILE A 45 3.83 7.43 -24.71
N THR A 46 4.74 8.00 -25.49
CA THR A 46 5.40 9.29 -25.21
C THR A 46 4.61 10.50 -25.74
N GLU A 47 3.93 10.35 -26.88
CA GLU A 47 3.23 11.46 -27.53
C GLU A 47 1.80 11.64 -27.00
N MET A 48 1.64 12.22 -25.81
CA MET A 48 0.31 12.42 -25.20
C MET A 48 -0.66 13.25 -26.07
N LYS A 49 -0.14 14.16 -26.90
CA LYS A 49 -0.96 15.04 -27.76
C LYS A 49 -1.63 14.31 -28.92
N THR A 50 -1.12 13.14 -29.32
CA THR A 50 -1.71 12.35 -30.41
C THR A 50 -2.80 11.39 -29.92
N LEU A 51 -2.95 11.26 -28.60
CA LEU A 51 -3.99 10.45 -27.97
C LEU A 51 -5.35 11.15 -27.95
N THR A 52 -6.41 10.40 -28.20
CA THR A 52 -7.77 10.85 -27.93
C THR A 52 -7.98 11.09 -26.42
N VAL A 53 -8.92 11.96 -26.04
CA VAL A 53 -9.25 12.20 -24.63
C VAL A 53 -9.58 10.89 -23.86
N PRO A 54 -10.40 9.96 -24.40
CA PRO A 54 -10.57 8.62 -23.83
C PRO A 54 -9.27 7.87 -23.52
N GLN A 55 -8.32 7.86 -24.46
CA GLN A 55 -7.04 7.17 -24.30
C GLN A 55 -6.17 7.84 -23.23
N GLN A 56 -6.15 9.18 -23.18
CA GLN A 56 -5.44 9.92 -22.13
C GLN A 56 -5.97 9.57 -20.74
N ILE A 57 -7.29 9.64 -20.54
CA ILE A 57 -7.93 9.31 -19.25
C ILE A 57 -7.63 7.85 -18.88
N THR A 58 -7.80 6.92 -19.83
CA THR A 58 -7.54 5.49 -19.62
C THR A 58 -6.09 5.24 -19.21
N LYS A 59 -5.12 5.85 -19.91
CA LYS A 59 -3.70 5.79 -19.56
C LYS A 59 -3.46 6.21 -18.12
N HIS A 60 -3.97 7.39 -17.72
CA HIS A 60 -3.80 7.89 -16.35
C HIS A 60 -4.44 6.98 -15.31
N ILE A 61 -5.62 6.41 -15.56
CA ILE A 61 -6.26 5.46 -14.65
C ILE A 61 -5.39 4.20 -14.45
N ILE A 62 -4.86 3.62 -15.54
CA ILE A 62 -3.97 2.45 -15.45
C ILE A 62 -2.70 2.84 -14.69
N THR A 63 -2.11 4.00 -14.98
CA THR A 63 -0.94 4.51 -14.25
C THR A 63 -1.21 4.66 -12.75
N MET A 64 -2.36 5.21 -12.33
CA MET A 64 -2.74 5.33 -10.92
C MET A 64 -2.81 3.95 -10.25
N ARG A 65 -3.53 3.01 -10.89
CA ARG A 65 -3.73 1.64 -10.37
C ARG A 65 -2.41 0.90 -10.23
N ALA A 66 -1.48 1.10 -11.15
CA ALA A 66 -0.15 0.51 -11.11
C ALA A 66 0.79 1.20 -10.10
N SER A 67 0.65 2.51 -9.91
CA SER A 67 1.48 3.31 -9.00
C SER A 67 1.23 3.01 -7.52
N VAL A 68 0.00 2.65 -7.15
CA VAL A 68 -0.38 2.31 -5.77
C VAL A 68 0.43 1.13 -5.20
N PRO A 69 0.44 -0.07 -5.82
CA PRO A 69 1.20 -1.21 -5.34
C PRO A 69 2.72 -1.09 -5.56
N THR A 70 3.17 -0.34 -6.57
CA THR A 70 4.60 -0.12 -6.84
C THR A 70 5.22 1.01 -6.01
N GLY A 71 4.41 1.75 -5.25
CA GLY A 71 4.88 2.83 -4.39
C GLY A 71 5.38 4.07 -5.15
N LYS A 72 5.04 4.22 -6.44
CA LYS A 72 5.42 5.38 -7.27
C LYS A 72 4.52 6.58 -6.95
N THR A 73 4.70 7.18 -5.78
CA THR A 73 3.79 8.21 -5.23
C THR A 73 3.77 9.51 -6.04
N THR A 74 4.88 9.92 -6.66
CA THR A 74 4.93 11.09 -7.54
C THR A 74 4.10 10.84 -8.80
N LEU A 75 4.36 9.73 -9.50
CA LEU A 75 3.61 9.34 -10.68
C LEU A 75 2.09 9.18 -10.41
N LEU A 76 1.75 8.71 -9.21
CA LEU A 76 0.36 8.61 -8.77
C LEU A 76 -0.32 9.98 -8.74
N ILE A 77 0.28 10.98 -8.08
CA ILE A 77 -0.35 12.32 -7.98
C ILE A 77 -0.34 13.06 -9.31
N ASP A 78 0.73 12.94 -10.11
CA ASP A 78 0.80 13.55 -11.44
C ASP A 78 -0.30 13.01 -12.36
N SER A 79 -0.56 11.69 -12.29
CA SER A 79 -1.65 11.07 -13.06
C SER A 79 -3.03 11.54 -12.59
N ILE A 80 -3.20 11.74 -11.29
CA ILE A 80 -4.44 12.28 -10.72
C ILE A 80 -4.65 13.71 -11.21
N ASP A 81 -3.64 14.57 -11.06
CA ASP A 81 -3.68 15.96 -11.56
C ASP A 81 -4.04 16.00 -13.05
N ALA A 82 -3.42 15.15 -13.88
CA ALA A 82 -3.72 15.06 -15.30
C ALA A 82 -5.16 14.58 -15.60
N ALA A 83 -5.66 13.56 -14.90
CA ALA A 83 -7.02 13.05 -15.10
C ALA A 83 -8.09 14.09 -14.73
N PHE A 84 -7.86 14.91 -13.70
CA PHE A 84 -8.81 15.96 -13.29
C PHE A 84 -8.95 17.12 -14.28
N HIS A 85 -8.08 17.23 -15.29
CA HIS A 85 -8.32 18.14 -16.43
C HIS A 85 -9.52 17.71 -17.27
N HIS A 86 -9.93 16.43 -17.18
CA HIS A 86 -11.03 15.83 -17.92
C HIS A 86 -12.21 15.46 -17.02
N TYR A 87 -12.38 16.16 -15.89
CA TYR A 87 -13.32 15.78 -14.83
C TYR A 87 -14.79 15.68 -15.29
N GLN A 88 -15.18 16.41 -16.34
CA GLN A 88 -16.54 16.38 -16.91
C GLN A 88 -16.75 15.26 -17.94
N HIS A 89 -15.67 14.59 -18.38
CA HIS A 89 -15.75 13.61 -19.45
C HIS A 89 -16.41 12.30 -18.95
N PRO A 90 -17.31 11.66 -19.72
CA PRO A 90 -18.02 10.46 -19.28
C PRO A 90 -17.12 9.33 -18.75
N ILE A 91 -15.99 9.08 -19.42
CA ILE A 91 -15.01 8.05 -18.99
C ILE A 91 -14.38 8.39 -17.63
N PHE A 92 -14.17 9.68 -17.32
CA PHE A 92 -13.69 10.10 -16.00
C PHE A 92 -14.75 9.75 -14.94
N ILE A 93 -15.99 10.17 -15.16
CA ILE A 93 -17.12 9.92 -14.26
C ILE A 93 -17.32 8.42 -14.03
N GLU A 94 -17.22 7.61 -15.10
CA GLU A 94 -17.34 6.17 -15.02
C GLU A 94 -16.31 5.53 -14.08
N ASN A 95 -15.11 6.14 -13.99
CA ASN A 95 -13.97 5.70 -13.21
C ASN A 95 -13.76 6.52 -11.91
N LEU A 96 -14.74 7.33 -11.51
CA LEU A 96 -14.65 8.23 -10.37
C LEU A 96 -14.25 7.50 -9.09
N THR A 97 -14.80 6.31 -8.82
CA THR A 97 -14.44 5.48 -7.66
C THR A 97 -12.94 5.19 -7.62
N THR A 98 -12.36 4.78 -8.75
CA THR A 98 -10.93 4.44 -8.85
C THR A 98 -10.06 5.68 -8.63
N ILE A 99 -10.41 6.80 -9.26
CA ILE A 99 -9.64 8.05 -9.21
C ILE A 99 -9.66 8.62 -7.78
N THR A 100 -10.83 8.72 -7.17
CA THR A 100 -10.99 9.24 -5.80
C THR A 100 -10.45 8.27 -4.74
N SER A 101 -10.47 6.95 -4.99
CA SER A 101 -9.79 5.98 -4.11
C SER A 101 -8.27 6.13 -4.19
N ALA A 102 -7.73 6.32 -5.39
CA ALA A 102 -6.29 6.51 -5.62
C ALA A 102 -5.80 7.79 -4.93
N LEU A 103 -6.57 8.87 -5.05
CA LEU A 103 -6.32 10.13 -4.33
C LEU A 103 -6.35 9.95 -2.82
N GLY A 104 -7.38 9.31 -2.26
CA GLY A 104 -7.45 9.03 -0.82
C GLY A 104 -6.24 8.25 -0.31
N ILE A 105 -5.75 7.27 -1.08
CA ILE A 105 -4.52 6.52 -0.74
C ILE A 105 -3.30 7.44 -0.72
N TRP A 106 -3.16 8.32 -1.72
CA TRP A 106 -2.06 9.27 -1.80
C TRP A 106 -2.10 10.27 -0.63
N LEU A 107 -3.27 10.89 -0.39
CA LEU A 107 -3.49 11.86 0.69
C LEU A 107 -3.12 11.27 2.05
N ARG A 108 -3.64 10.07 2.34
CA ARG A 108 -3.36 9.34 3.58
C ARG A 108 -1.88 9.04 3.76
N LYS A 109 -1.19 8.58 2.70
CA LYS A 109 0.27 8.32 2.74
C LYS A 109 1.11 9.58 2.96
N ASN A 110 0.58 10.75 2.60
CA ASN A 110 1.22 12.06 2.77
C ASN A 110 0.63 12.86 3.95
N ASN A 111 -0.07 12.19 4.88
CA ASN A 111 -0.57 12.76 6.13
C ASN A 111 -1.67 13.85 5.98
N TYR A 112 -2.31 13.95 4.81
CA TYR A 112 -3.53 14.75 4.62
C TYR A 112 -4.77 13.93 5.04
N LEU A 113 -4.87 13.60 6.33
CA LEU A 113 -5.82 12.58 6.81
C LEU A 113 -7.30 13.00 6.64
N ASP A 114 -7.64 14.25 6.95
CA ASP A 114 -9.01 14.76 6.80
C ASP A 114 -9.42 14.78 5.32
N ASP A 115 -8.54 15.25 4.44
CA ASP A 115 -8.79 15.26 3.00
C ASP A 115 -8.83 13.84 2.41
N ALA A 116 -8.06 12.91 2.95
CA ALA A 116 -8.14 11.50 2.59
C ALA A 116 -9.51 10.92 2.94
N GLN A 117 -10.08 11.32 4.09
CA GLN A 117 -11.42 10.91 4.50
C GLN A 117 -12.46 11.36 3.49
N ILE A 118 -12.44 12.65 3.12
CA ILE A 118 -13.34 13.23 2.11
C ILE A 118 -13.23 12.44 0.80
N SER A 119 -12.00 12.16 0.34
CA SER A 119 -11.77 11.44 -0.91
C SER A 119 -12.30 10.00 -0.86
N PHE A 120 -12.08 9.28 0.25
CA PHE A 120 -12.58 7.91 0.40
C PHE A 120 -14.10 7.85 0.55
N GLU A 121 -14.71 8.78 1.26
CA GLU A 121 -16.17 8.86 1.39
C GLU A 121 -16.83 9.19 0.05
N CYS A 122 -16.23 10.07 -0.75
CA CYS A 122 -16.71 10.34 -2.09
C CYS A 122 -16.59 9.10 -3.00
N SER A 123 -15.46 8.40 -2.92
CA SER A 123 -15.26 7.13 -3.62
C SER A 123 -16.31 6.09 -3.21
N TYR A 124 -16.60 5.98 -1.91
CA TYR A 124 -17.57 5.03 -1.36
C TYR A 124 -18.99 5.31 -1.83
N ARG A 125 -19.42 6.58 -1.84
CA ARG A 125 -20.73 7.01 -2.36
C ARG A 125 -20.93 6.60 -3.82
N ASN A 126 -19.87 6.62 -4.61
CA ASN A 126 -19.89 6.30 -6.04
C ASN A 126 -19.51 4.84 -6.35
N ALA A 127 -19.35 3.98 -5.34
CA ALA A 127 -18.92 2.60 -5.53
C ALA A 127 -20.01 1.74 -6.20
N LYS A 128 -19.75 1.28 -7.43
CA LYS A 128 -20.70 0.52 -8.26
C LYS A 128 -20.91 -0.95 -7.85
N ASN A 129 -20.06 -1.53 -7.01
CA ASN A 129 -20.14 -2.94 -6.64
C ASN A 129 -19.59 -3.21 -5.24
N ASP A 130 -19.92 -4.38 -4.69
CA ASP A 130 -19.53 -4.78 -3.34
C ASP A 130 -18.02 -4.95 -3.17
N ARG A 131 -17.30 -5.29 -4.24
CA ARG A 131 -15.84 -5.36 -4.21
C ARG A 131 -15.23 -3.97 -3.97
N HIS A 132 -15.73 -2.93 -4.62
CA HIS A 132 -15.30 -1.55 -4.37
C HIS A 132 -15.66 -1.13 -2.94
N LYS A 133 -16.89 -1.39 -2.49
CA LYS A 133 -17.31 -1.10 -1.11
C LYS A 133 -16.41 -1.79 -0.09
N LEU A 134 -16.05 -3.06 -0.30
CA LEU A 134 -15.16 -3.81 0.57
C LEU A 134 -13.77 -3.15 0.66
N ILE A 135 -13.14 -2.86 -0.49
CA ILE A 135 -11.81 -2.23 -0.53
C ILE A 135 -11.84 -0.86 0.16
N LEU A 136 -12.88 -0.07 -0.08
CA LEU A 136 -13.03 1.26 0.51
C LEU A 136 -13.33 1.22 2.00
N THR A 137 -14.14 0.26 2.46
CA THR A 137 -14.37 0.04 3.90
C THR A 137 -13.06 -0.27 4.61
N ASN A 138 -12.20 -1.09 4.01
CA ASN A 138 -10.88 -1.39 4.56
C ASN A 138 -9.96 -0.15 4.58
N SER A 139 -10.00 0.69 3.54
CA SER A 139 -9.25 1.96 3.48
C SER A 139 -9.73 2.98 4.53
N LEU A 140 -11.05 3.11 4.71
CA LEU A 140 -11.65 3.96 5.74
C LEU A 140 -11.31 3.46 7.15
N ALA A 141 -11.29 2.13 7.37
CA ALA A 141 -10.90 1.56 8.65
C ALA A 141 -9.43 1.88 9.01
N LEU A 142 -8.54 1.76 8.02
CA LEU A 142 -7.13 2.10 8.20
C LEU A 142 -6.95 3.61 8.49
N LEU A 143 -7.72 4.46 7.80
CA LEU A 143 -7.72 5.89 8.05
C LEU A 143 -8.24 6.24 9.46
N ALA A 144 -9.35 5.62 9.88
CA ALA A 144 -9.91 5.81 11.22
C ALA A 144 -8.88 5.46 12.31
N ARG A 145 -8.13 4.36 12.15
CA ARG A 145 -7.00 4.04 13.03
C ARG A 145 -5.93 5.13 13.05
N GLN A 146 -5.57 5.70 11.90
CA GLN A 146 -4.58 6.78 11.83
C GLN A 146 -5.08 8.10 12.43
N LEU A 147 -6.39 8.32 12.44
CA LEU A 147 -7.08 9.42 13.12
C LEU A 147 -7.35 9.15 14.61
N ASP A 148 -6.87 8.03 15.15
CA ASP A 148 -7.08 7.60 16.53
C ASP A 148 -8.53 7.22 16.91
N ASP A 149 -9.40 7.07 15.91
CA ASP A 149 -10.77 6.59 16.09
C ASP A 149 -10.81 5.05 15.98
N LEU A 150 -10.32 4.38 17.03
CA LEU A 150 -10.21 2.93 17.07
C LEU A 150 -11.58 2.22 17.07
N ASP A 151 -12.61 2.83 17.65
CA ASP A 151 -13.96 2.27 17.67
C ASP A 151 -14.59 2.24 16.27
N LYS A 152 -14.46 3.34 15.51
CA LYS A 152 -14.85 3.36 14.10
C LYS A 152 -14.01 2.39 13.28
N ALA A 153 -12.70 2.32 13.50
CA ALA A 153 -11.82 1.38 12.81
C ALA A 153 -12.25 -0.09 13.02
N LYS A 154 -12.54 -0.50 14.26
CA LYS A 154 -13.06 -1.85 14.60
C LYS A 154 -14.39 -2.13 13.92
N THR A 155 -15.31 -1.17 13.93
CA THR A 155 -16.63 -1.30 13.31
C THR A 155 -16.51 -1.51 11.79
N LEU A 156 -15.66 -0.71 11.14
CA LEU A 156 -15.40 -0.81 9.71
C LEU A 156 -14.69 -2.13 9.36
N TYR A 157 -13.68 -2.56 10.11
CA TYR A 157 -13.04 -3.85 9.89
C TYR A 157 -13.99 -5.04 10.08
N THR A 158 -14.88 -4.98 11.08
CA THR A 158 -15.91 -6.00 11.28
C THR A 158 -16.86 -6.08 10.08
N THR A 159 -17.27 -4.93 9.56
CA THR A 159 -18.10 -4.83 8.35
C THR A 159 -17.37 -5.37 7.12
N ALA A 160 -16.12 -4.95 6.89
CA ALA A 160 -15.29 -5.45 5.81
C ALA A 160 -15.09 -6.97 5.90
N LYS A 161 -14.94 -7.53 7.10
CA LYS A 161 -14.77 -8.97 7.32
C LYS A 161 -16.02 -9.75 6.92
N LYS A 162 -17.21 -9.24 7.26
CA LYS A 162 -18.49 -9.84 6.84
C LYS A 162 -18.62 -9.85 5.32
N LEU A 163 -18.34 -8.72 4.67
CA LEU A 163 -18.35 -8.59 3.21
C LEU A 163 -17.33 -9.51 2.52
N ALA A 164 -16.10 -9.58 3.03
CA ALA A 164 -15.06 -10.43 2.48
C ALA A 164 -15.39 -11.92 2.60
N ARG A 165 -16.04 -12.35 3.69
CA ARG A 165 -16.53 -13.73 3.85
C ARG A 165 -17.64 -14.05 2.85
N ALA A 166 -18.65 -13.18 2.74
CA ALA A 166 -19.75 -13.36 1.81
C ALA A 166 -19.29 -13.45 0.35
N SER A 167 -18.26 -12.70 -0.01
CA SER A 167 -17.69 -12.66 -1.37
C SER A 167 -16.45 -13.56 -1.57
N GLN A 168 -16.14 -14.43 -0.60
CA GLN A 168 -14.99 -15.35 -0.61
C GLN A 168 -13.62 -14.70 -0.91
N GLN A 169 -13.44 -13.43 -0.51
CA GLN A 169 -12.21 -12.64 -0.73
C GLN A 169 -11.14 -12.96 0.32
N LYS A 170 -10.52 -14.15 0.21
CA LYS A 170 -9.52 -14.67 1.17
C LYS A 170 -8.34 -13.72 1.40
N ASN A 171 -7.88 -13.03 0.35
CA ASN A 171 -6.80 -12.04 0.43
C ASN A 171 -7.14 -10.85 1.31
N VAL A 172 -8.38 -10.35 1.24
CA VAL A 172 -8.82 -9.23 2.05
C VAL A 172 -8.96 -9.65 3.51
N LEU A 173 -9.34 -10.90 3.78
CA LEU A 173 -9.41 -11.43 5.16
C LEU A 173 -8.05 -11.38 5.86
N ALA A 174 -6.97 -11.82 5.22
CA ALA A 174 -5.63 -11.75 5.82
C ALA A 174 -5.19 -10.31 6.15
N ILE A 175 -5.53 -9.35 5.28
CA ILE A 175 -5.30 -7.92 5.51
C ILE A 175 -6.09 -7.41 6.71
N ILE A 176 -7.38 -7.76 6.80
CA ILE A 176 -8.24 -7.37 7.91
C ILE A 176 -7.72 -7.95 9.23
N GLU A 177 -7.38 -9.25 9.28
CA GLU A 177 -6.82 -9.87 10.48
C GLU A 177 -5.55 -9.15 10.93
N ASN A 178 -4.63 -8.83 10.00
CA ASN A 178 -3.42 -8.08 10.36
C ASN A 178 -3.73 -6.72 10.97
N ASN A 179 -4.68 -5.97 10.42
CA ASN A 179 -5.01 -4.65 10.92
C ASN A 179 -5.80 -4.71 12.24
N GLN A 180 -6.67 -5.70 12.43
CA GLN A 180 -7.32 -5.95 13.72
C GLN A 180 -6.30 -6.30 14.80
N GLY A 181 -5.24 -7.04 14.46
CA GLY A 181 -4.12 -7.29 15.36
C GLY A 181 -3.38 -6.03 15.79
N MET A 182 -3.14 -5.09 14.85
CA MET A 182 -2.53 -3.80 15.18
C MET A 182 -3.41 -2.99 16.14
N ILE A 183 -4.72 -2.94 15.91
CA ILE A 183 -5.65 -2.24 16.81
C ILE A 183 -5.68 -2.91 18.18
N ALA A 184 -5.74 -4.24 18.23
CA ALA A 184 -5.72 -4.96 19.50
C ALA A 184 -4.44 -4.66 20.29
N LEU A 185 -3.30 -4.56 19.62
CA LEU A 185 -2.03 -4.19 20.24
C LEU A 185 -2.06 -2.74 20.75
N GLU A 186 -2.59 -1.80 19.98
CA GLU A 186 -2.77 -0.39 20.41
C GLU A 186 -3.71 -0.24 21.61
N GLU A 187 -4.65 -1.16 21.79
CA GLU A 187 -5.52 -1.24 22.97
C GLU A 187 -4.90 -2.03 24.13
N GLY A 188 -3.63 -2.44 24.03
CA GLY A 188 -2.94 -3.25 25.04
C GLY A 188 -3.39 -4.71 25.11
N LYS A 189 -4.22 -5.19 24.18
CA LYS A 189 -4.76 -6.56 24.14
C LYS A 189 -3.79 -7.51 23.42
N VAL A 190 -2.62 -7.71 24.00
CA VAL A 190 -1.48 -8.43 23.40
C VAL A 190 -1.86 -9.84 22.91
N THR A 191 -2.53 -10.65 23.74
CA THR A 191 -2.96 -12.01 23.35
C THR A 191 -3.93 -12.02 22.16
N LEU A 192 -4.84 -11.05 22.10
CA LEU A 192 -5.78 -10.93 20.98
C LEU A 192 -5.04 -10.50 19.70
N ALA A 193 -4.07 -9.59 19.83
CA ALA A 193 -3.22 -9.17 18.72
C ALA A 193 -2.46 -10.36 18.12
N GLU A 194 -1.87 -11.21 18.97
CA GLU A 194 -1.20 -12.44 18.55
C GLU A 194 -2.10 -13.35 17.71
N GLN A 195 -3.32 -13.64 18.21
CA GLN A 195 -4.29 -14.48 17.51
C GLN A 195 -4.62 -13.94 16.11
N HIS A 196 -4.79 -12.62 16.01
CA HIS A 196 -5.04 -11.94 14.75
C HIS A 196 -3.84 -12.03 13.80
N PHE A 197 -2.62 -11.76 14.27
CA PHE A 197 -1.42 -11.83 13.43
C PHE A 197 -1.11 -13.25 12.97
N ARG A 198 -1.34 -14.29 13.79
CA ARG A 198 -1.22 -15.69 13.38
C ARG A 198 -2.17 -16.04 12.23
N LYS A 199 -3.44 -15.64 12.34
CA LYS A 199 -4.43 -15.82 11.26
C LYS A 199 -4.01 -15.08 9.99
N ALA A 200 -3.49 -13.86 10.13
CA ALA A 200 -2.97 -13.09 9.00
C ALA A 200 -1.78 -13.78 8.32
N LEU A 201 -0.80 -14.27 9.09
CA LEU A 201 0.38 -14.94 8.56
C LEU A 201 0.00 -16.20 7.76
N ILE A 202 -0.85 -17.05 8.33
CA ILE A 202 -1.38 -18.26 7.64
C ILE A 202 -2.10 -17.85 6.35
N GLY A 203 -2.95 -16.82 6.41
CA GLY A 203 -3.66 -16.31 5.24
C GLY A 203 -2.71 -15.82 4.14
N TYR A 204 -1.65 -15.09 4.49
CA TYR A 204 -0.67 -14.61 3.52
C TYR A 204 0.26 -15.70 2.98
N GLN A 205 0.53 -16.75 3.75
CA GLN A 205 1.24 -17.94 3.29
C GLN A 205 0.41 -18.70 2.26
N ASN A 206 -0.86 -18.98 2.56
CA ASN A 206 -1.76 -19.68 1.64
C ASN A 206 -2.05 -18.94 0.32
N LEU A 207 -1.70 -17.66 0.23
CA LEU A 207 -1.92 -16.81 -0.94
C LEU A 207 -0.62 -16.35 -1.60
N ASP A 208 0.54 -16.82 -1.11
CA ASP A 208 1.88 -16.41 -1.55
C ASP A 208 2.08 -14.89 -1.58
N LYS A 209 1.46 -14.17 -0.64
CA LYS A 209 1.56 -12.71 -0.54
C LYS A 209 2.75 -12.30 0.32
N ARG A 210 3.93 -12.36 -0.28
CA ARG A 210 5.23 -12.04 0.36
C ARG A 210 5.24 -10.79 1.24
N SER A 211 4.73 -9.66 0.74
CA SER A 211 4.70 -8.42 1.55
C SER A 211 3.83 -8.57 2.81
N GLY A 212 2.72 -9.29 2.71
CA GLY A 212 1.85 -9.59 3.86
C GLY A 212 2.51 -10.53 4.86
N GLN A 213 3.18 -11.59 4.39
CA GLN A 213 3.94 -12.51 5.23
C GLN A 213 4.99 -11.76 6.06
N ILE A 214 5.75 -10.85 5.44
CA ILE A 214 6.72 -10.00 6.16
C ILE A 214 6.02 -9.16 7.23
N SER A 215 4.91 -8.49 6.89
CA SER A 215 4.21 -7.63 7.86
C SER A 215 3.67 -8.42 9.05
N ALA A 216 3.01 -9.55 8.82
CA ALA A 216 2.49 -10.39 9.89
C ALA A 216 3.62 -11.05 10.72
N GLY A 217 4.71 -11.46 10.06
CA GLY A 217 5.90 -12.00 10.72
C GLY A 217 6.56 -11.00 11.65
N LEU A 218 6.81 -9.77 11.18
CA LEU A 218 7.35 -8.69 12.01
C LEU A 218 6.45 -8.35 13.20
N ASN A 219 5.13 -8.32 12.98
CA ASN A 219 4.17 -8.09 14.05
C ASN A 219 4.17 -9.22 15.10
N LEU A 220 4.28 -10.48 14.68
CA LEU A 220 4.41 -11.61 15.61
C LEU A 220 5.74 -11.58 16.38
N LEU A 221 6.85 -11.28 15.71
CA LEU A 221 8.13 -11.09 16.38
C LEU A 221 8.05 -9.99 17.43
N PHE A 222 7.35 -8.89 17.14
CA PHE A 222 7.06 -7.83 18.11
C PHE A 222 6.32 -8.39 19.32
N ILE A 223 5.20 -9.08 19.08
CA ILE A 223 4.37 -9.67 20.13
C ILE A 223 5.16 -10.65 21.00
N PHE A 224 5.99 -11.51 20.41
CA PHE A 224 6.84 -12.44 21.15
C PHE A 224 7.86 -11.72 22.05
N LEU A 225 8.36 -10.53 21.67
CA LEU A 225 9.22 -9.74 22.55
C LEU A 225 8.46 -9.08 23.70
N ILE A 226 7.19 -8.72 23.50
CA ILE A 226 6.33 -8.18 24.57
C ILE A 226 6.01 -9.28 25.59
N GLN A 227 5.73 -10.50 25.11
CA GLN A 227 5.40 -11.66 25.94
C GLN A 227 6.63 -12.44 26.43
N GLU A 228 7.84 -12.05 26.01
CA GLU A 228 9.11 -12.74 26.29
C GLU A 228 9.13 -14.22 25.83
N GLU A 229 8.43 -14.53 24.73
CA GLU A 229 8.35 -15.86 24.12
C GLU A 229 9.57 -16.15 23.24
N GLN A 230 10.75 -16.35 23.85
CA GLN A 230 12.02 -16.56 23.15
C GLN A 230 11.95 -17.67 22.09
N VAL A 231 11.41 -18.84 22.43
CA VAL A 231 11.34 -19.99 21.52
C VAL A 231 10.53 -19.67 20.26
N ASN A 232 9.42 -18.92 20.41
CA ASN A 232 8.59 -18.53 19.28
C ASN A 232 9.28 -17.45 18.43
N PHE A 233 9.98 -16.51 19.06
CA PHE A 233 10.80 -15.52 18.36
C PHE A 233 11.86 -16.20 17.49
N GLU A 234 12.69 -17.07 18.07
CA GLU A 234 13.77 -17.77 17.37
C GLU A 234 13.26 -18.56 16.16
N ARG A 235 12.15 -19.29 16.33
CA ARG A 235 11.53 -20.07 15.24
C ARG A 235 11.03 -19.20 14.09
N LEU A 236 10.51 -18.01 14.36
CA LEU A 236 9.92 -17.14 13.34
C LEU A 236 10.93 -16.15 12.74
N TYR A 237 12.04 -15.91 13.43
CA TYR A 237 13.00 -14.86 13.06
C TYR A 237 13.63 -15.12 11.69
N GLU A 238 14.22 -16.30 11.47
CA GLU A 238 14.95 -16.60 10.22
C GLU A 238 14.05 -16.51 8.97
N PRO A 239 12.85 -17.12 8.94
CA PRO A 239 11.95 -16.98 7.80
C PRO A 239 11.54 -15.52 7.53
N THR A 240 11.28 -14.76 8.60
CA THR A 240 10.90 -13.35 8.49
C THR A 240 12.07 -12.49 8.03
N TYR A 241 13.28 -12.76 8.52
CA TYR A 241 14.51 -12.07 8.16
C TYR A 241 14.80 -12.24 6.66
N ASN A 242 14.78 -13.47 6.15
CA ASN A 242 15.07 -13.76 4.75
C ASN A 242 14.11 -13.04 3.80
N LEU A 243 12.80 -13.13 4.09
CA LEU A 243 11.79 -12.46 3.29
C LEU A 243 11.98 -10.94 3.31
N THR A 244 12.26 -10.36 4.48
CA THR A 244 12.46 -8.92 4.69
C THR A 244 13.72 -8.42 4.00
N ASN A 245 14.85 -9.13 4.11
CA ASN A 245 16.12 -8.71 3.56
C ASN A 245 16.07 -8.66 2.03
N ALA A 246 15.46 -9.67 1.42
CA ALA A 246 15.29 -9.74 -0.03
C ALA A 246 14.11 -8.88 -0.56
N PHE A 247 13.45 -8.08 0.28
CA PHE A 247 12.37 -7.17 -0.12
C PHE A 247 12.80 -5.71 0.07
N SER A 248 12.66 -4.88 -0.97
CA SER A 248 13.08 -3.47 -0.92
C SER A 248 12.07 -2.60 -0.14
N ASN A 249 12.19 -2.61 1.20
CA ASN A 249 11.38 -1.76 2.08
C ASN A 249 12.14 -1.38 3.37
N GLU A 250 12.59 -0.13 3.41
CA GLU A 250 13.39 0.40 4.52
C GLU A 250 12.66 0.41 5.87
N THR A 251 11.35 0.68 5.89
CA THR A 251 10.57 0.67 7.13
C THR A 251 10.50 -0.73 7.74
N LYS A 252 10.31 -1.76 6.91
CA LYS A 252 10.28 -3.16 7.36
C LYS A 252 11.65 -3.63 7.86
N LYS A 253 12.72 -3.28 7.16
CA LYS A 253 14.11 -3.56 7.58
C LYS A 253 14.44 -2.84 8.90
N ALA A 254 14.01 -1.59 9.04
CA ALA A 254 14.19 -0.83 10.26
C ALA A 254 13.46 -1.44 11.46
N LEU A 255 12.20 -1.86 11.29
CA LEU A 255 11.47 -2.55 12.35
C LEU A 255 12.16 -3.88 12.72
N LEU A 256 12.57 -4.69 11.74
CA LEU A 256 13.30 -5.93 12.00
C LEU A 256 14.60 -5.68 12.79
N PHE A 257 15.33 -4.61 12.48
CA PHE A 257 16.52 -4.21 13.23
C PHE A 257 16.19 -3.94 14.71
N TRP A 258 15.14 -3.16 14.98
CA TRP A 258 14.67 -2.87 16.33
C TRP A 258 14.29 -4.15 17.10
N LEU A 259 13.55 -5.05 16.46
CA LEU A 259 13.14 -6.33 17.03
C LEU A 259 14.35 -7.21 17.36
N ASN A 260 15.30 -7.34 16.43
CA ASN A 260 16.52 -8.11 16.64
C ASN A 260 17.39 -7.52 17.77
N MET A 261 17.52 -6.19 17.83
CA MET A 261 18.30 -5.55 18.89
C MET A 261 17.70 -5.77 20.28
N ARG A 262 16.38 -5.69 20.40
CA ARG A 262 15.70 -6.05 21.66
C ARG A 262 15.89 -7.52 22.00
N PHE A 263 15.79 -8.42 21.02
CA PHE A 263 16.04 -9.84 21.24
C PHE A 263 17.47 -10.12 21.72
N LEU A 264 18.49 -9.60 21.04
CA LEU A 264 19.88 -9.77 21.44
C LEU A 264 20.16 -9.22 22.85
N GLN A 265 19.51 -8.11 23.21
CA GLN A 265 19.62 -7.55 24.56
C GLN A 265 19.01 -8.48 25.62
N LEU A 266 17.89 -9.16 25.33
CA LEU A 266 17.36 -10.23 26.19
C LEU A 266 18.34 -11.40 26.34
N GLN A 267 19.14 -11.69 25.30
CA GLN A 267 20.21 -12.69 25.34
C GLN A 267 21.51 -12.19 26.00
N GLY A 268 21.50 -11.01 26.65
CA GLY A 268 22.64 -10.47 27.37
C GLY A 268 23.61 -9.63 26.53
N LYS A 269 23.29 -9.30 25.27
CA LYS A 269 24.07 -8.34 24.48
C LYS A 269 24.03 -6.96 25.16
N GLN A 270 25.21 -6.42 25.46
CA GLN A 270 25.36 -5.03 25.88
C GLN A 270 25.13 -4.08 24.69
N ILE A 271 24.30 -3.06 24.88
CA ILE A 271 24.01 -2.06 23.84
C ILE A 271 25.15 -1.06 23.77
N THR A 272 25.86 -1.04 22.65
CA THR A 272 26.99 -0.13 22.44
C THR A 272 26.53 1.24 21.95
N LYS A 273 27.44 2.23 21.98
CA LYS A 273 27.21 3.54 21.34
C LYS A 273 26.88 3.41 19.85
N SER A 274 27.51 2.46 19.15
CA SER A 274 27.25 2.21 17.72
C SER A 274 25.84 1.65 17.50
N ASP A 275 25.42 0.67 18.32
CA ASP A 275 24.07 0.13 18.29
C ASP A 275 23.02 1.23 18.51
N TYR A 276 23.27 2.14 19.46
CA TYR A 276 22.39 3.28 19.72
C TYR A 276 22.22 4.19 18.51
N GLN A 277 23.32 4.51 17.79
CA GLN A 277 23.23 5.31 16.56
C GLN A 277 22.43 4.59 15.47
N GLN A 278 22.60 3.28 15.32
CA GLN A 278 21.82 2.49 14.38
C GLN A 278 20.34 2.42 14.76
N LEU A 279 20.01 2.30 16.05
CA LEU A 279 18.63 2.38 16.53
C LEU A 279 18.00 3.72 16.17
N LYS A 280 18.70 4.84 16.38
CA LYS A 280 18.24 6.19 16.00
C LYS A 280 17.99 6.30 14.50
N ILE A 281 18.93 5.86 13.66
CA ILE A 281 18.79 5.88 12.19
C ILE A 281 17.57 5.05 11.76
N ASN A 282 17.43 3.83 12.28
CA ASN A 282 16.32 2.95 11.92
C ASN A 282 14.98 3.46 12.44
N TYR A 283 14.94 4.08 13.61
CA TYR A 283 13.71 4.70 14.13
C TYR A 283 13.18 5.76 13.17
N GLN A 284 14.05 6.60 12.59
CA GLN A 284 13.64 7.61 11.60
C GLN A 284 13.12 7.02 10.28
N LYS A 285 13.56 5.81 9.91
CA LYS A 285 13.06 5.08 8.74
C LYS A 285 11.64 4.51 8.92
N ILE A 286 11.12 4.45 10.15
CA ILE A 286 9.75 4.00 10.41
C ILE A 286 8.78 5.15 10.10
N LYS A 287 8.00 5.02 9.02
CA LYS A 287 7.11 6.10 8.57
C LYS A 287 5.74 6.14 9.26
N ASP A 288 5.23 4.98 9.68
CA ASP A 288 3.94 4.90 10.37
C ASP A 288 4.11 5.41 11.81
N LYS A 289 3.43 6.52 12.14
CA LYS A 289 3.46 7.15 13.46
C LYS A 289 2.94 6.23 14.57
N LYS A 290 1.91 5.43 14.29
CA LYS A 290 1.36 4.47 15.26
C LYS A 290 2.36 3.34 15.52
N LEU A 291 3.03 2.85 14.49
CA LEU A 291 4.10 1.87 14.67
C LEU A 291 5.30 2.44 15.43
N LYS A 292 5.69 3.70 15.16
CA LYS A 292 6.71 4.42 15.95
C LYS A 292 6.31 4.49 17.43
N ALA A 293 5.05 4.82 17.72
CA ALA A 293 4.53 4.86 19.09
C ALA A 293 4.65 3.51 19.79
N LEU A 294 4.26 2.40 19.13
CA LEU A 294 4.41 1.06 19.69
C LEU A 294 5.88 0.69 19.97
N VAL A 295 6.81 1.02 19.06
CA VAL A 295 8.25 0.82 19.29
C VAL A 295 8.73 1.61 20.52
N ASN A 296 8.28 2.86 20.66
CA ASN A 296 8.63 3.71 21.81
C ASN A 296 8.03 3.23 23.11
N GLU A 297 6.84 2.65 23.07
CA GLU A 297 6.15 2.15 24.26
C GLU A 297 6.79 0.86 24.77
N HIS A 298 7.05 -0.10 23.87
CA HIS A 298 7.40 -1.45 24.27
C HIS A 298 8.88 -1.81 24.15
N LEU A 299 9.64 -1.19 23.22
CA LEU A 299 11.01 -1.58 22.92
C LEU A 299 12.04 -0.55 23.37
N ALA A 300 11.81 0.73 23.05
CA ALA A 300 12.76 1.82 23.34
C ALA A 300 13.18 1.93 24.81
N PRO A 301 12.27 1.86 25.81
CA PRO A 301 12.66 2.01 27.21
C PRO A 301 13.55 0.85 27.68
N LYS A 302 13.33 -0.35 27.13
CA LYS A 302 14.13 -1.55 27.42
C LYS A 302 15.53 -1.49 26.82
N LEU A 303 15.71 -0.66 25.79
CA LEU A 303 16.99 -0.41 25.11
C LEU A 303 17.67 0.88 25.59
N LEU A 304 17.15 1.52 26.65
CA LEU A 304 17.62 2.81 27.17
C LEU A 304 17.67 3.90 26.09
N PHE A 305 16.73 3.85 25.15
CA PHE A 305 16.60 4.82 24.06
C PHE A 305 15.71 5.99 24.49
N ILE A 306 16.30 7.19 24.55
CA ILE A 306 15.67 8.40 25.14
C ILE A 306 15.32 9.45 24.06
N ASP A 307 15.75 9.27 22.81
CA ASP A 307 15.54 10.26 21.74
C ASP A 307 14.17 10.09 21.06
N ILE A 308 13.14 10.54 21.77
CA ILE A 308 11.74 10.46 21.35
C ILE A 308 11.31 11.82 20.79
N ASP A 309 11.71 12.16 19.57
CA ASP A 309 11.05 13.26 18.86
C ASP A 309 9.69 12.74 18.35
N ILE A 310 8.66 12.87 19.20
CA ILE A 310 7.27 12.71 18.77
C ILE A 310 6.91 14.01 18.06
N GLU A 311 7.11 14.04 16.75
CA GLU A 311 6.61 15.13 15.91
C GLU A 311 5.13 15.37 16.24
N LYS A 312 4.81 16.60 16.66
CA LYS A 312 3.43 17.00 16.95
C LYS A 312 2.56 16.73 15.71
N PRO A 313 1.31 16.27 15.90
CA PRO A 313 0.41 16.05 14.78
C PRO A 313 0.12 17.38 14.07
N THR A 314 0.70 17.58 12.90
CA THR A 314 0.36 18.71 12.02
C THR A 314 -0.82 18.31 11.15
N ILE A 315 -1.93 19.06 11.28
CA ILE A 315 -3.07 18.96 10.37
C ILE A 315 -2.65 19.63 9.06
N LEU A 316 -2.54 18.83 7.99
CA LEU A 316 -2.20 19.30 6.66
C LEU A 316 -3.47 19.42 5.82
N LYS A 317 -3.55 20.50 5.04
CA LYS A 317 -4.62 20.69 4.04
C LYS A 317 -4.05 20.55 2.64
N PHE A 318 -4.70 19.74 1.83
CA PHE A 318 -4.34 19.51 0.45
C PHE A 318 -4.85 20.66 -0.44
N ASN A 319 -3.94 21.22 -1.24
CA ASN A 319 -4.23 22.37 -2.08
C ASN A 319 -4.01 22.06 -3.57
N ARG A 320 -5.13 21.89 -4.29
CA ARG A 320 -5.26 21.81 -5.74
C ARG A 320 -6.62 22.38 -6.12
N ASP A 321 -6.70 23.17 -7.19
CA ASP A 321 -7.96 23.83 -7.60
C ASP A 321 -9.08 22.83 -7.92
N TRP A 322 -8.73 21.68 -8.49
CA TRP A 322 -9.70 20.63 -8.82
C TRP A 322 -10.21 19.86 -7.59
N PHE A 323 -9.54 19.97 -6.44
CA PHE A 323 -9.93 19.21 -5.25
C PHE A 323 -11.30 19.64 -4.68
N LYS A 324 -11.77 20.86 -5.02
CA LYS A 324 -13.13 21.31 -4.72
C LYS A 324 -14.22 20.37 -5.25
N TYR A 325 -14.00 19.73 -6.41
CA TYR A 325 -14.97 18.78 -6.99
C TYR A 325 -15.06 17.49 -6.16
N VAL A 326 -13.94 17.03 -5.59
CA VAL A 326 -13.93 15.88 -4.67
C VAL A 326 -14.63 16.22 -3.36
N LYS A 327 -14.42 17.43 -2.82
CA LYS A 327 -15.09 17.91 -1.61
C LYS A 327 -16.62 17.95 -1.76
N LEU A 328 -17.10 18.48 -2.88
CA LEU A 328 -18.53 18.53 -3.18
C LEU A 328 -19.11 17.13 -3.44
N CYS A 329 -18.33 16.27 -4.09
CA CYS A 329 -18.72 14.92 -4.48
C CYS A 329 -20.07 14.87 -5.23
N ASN A 330 -20.32 15.86 -6.08
CA ASN A 330 -21.50 15.95 -6.94
C ASN A 330 -21.02 15.82 -8.38
N TRP A 331 -21.26 14.66 -9.00
CA TRP A 331 -20.63 14.20 -10.23
C TRP A 331 -21.64 13.63 -11.22
#